data_AF-A0A0G4EX57-F1
#
_entry.id   AF-A0A0G4EX57-F1
#
_cell.length_a   1.000
_cell.length_b   1.000
_cell.length_c   1.000
_cell.angle_alpha   90.00
_cell.angle_beta   90.00
_cell.angle_gamma   90.00
#
_symmetry.space_group_name_H-M   'P 1'
#
loop_
_entity.id
_entity.type
_entity.pdbx_description
1 polymer ?
#
loop_
_entity_poly.entity_id
_entity_poly.type
_entity_poly.pdbx_seq_one_letter_code
_entity_poly.pdbx_strand_id
1 'polypeptide(L)'
;MVSLTAVTFLSSLAAAGGGIALLRRANAARGRRSASSPQHPYLTVLLYGTVTLIISAGSFYLGQQLTSNQLTLPLLVSEAPRIYLVERFLSRAECRRLIALAEAESAPHANSSHHHKGRRGEAFKVNLSERLNLTAALIDRMHRLTMYPPSHGERFQVVKYTAGHSEWNNNINERENKLHKDSNITAGRVATVLVFLSSVDSGGGELVFPYAKRVDSAELRRAAGIKGDGRDVREISLFGNEYLPPLDALCGEYSESLRIEPRQGRALIFFNHDPMLIISESDVLHGNCPVASGVKYTAQRFIRWFEEGEPNRLANIISLMRRRTM
;
A
#
# COMPACT_ATOMS: atom_id res chain seq x y z
N MET A 1 -29.76 18.64 26.96
CA MET A 1 -29.84 17.36 26.23
C MET A 1 -28.76 17.40 25.16
N VAL A 2 -27.65 16.67 25.14
CA VAL A 2 -27.05 15.63 25.99
C VAL A 2 -25.61 16.10 26.23
N SER A 3 -25.17 16.12 27.49
CA SER A 3 -23.88 16.70 27.92
C SER A 3 -22.80 15.62 27.99
N LEU A 4 -21.59 15.96 27.53
CA LEU A 4 -20.36 15.20 27.73
C LEU A 4 -20.09 14.97 29.23
N THR A 5 -19.72 13.74 29.60
CA THR A 5 -18.94 13.49 30.81
C THR A 5 -17.77 12.56 30.48
N ALA A 6 -16.57 13.14 30.60
CA ALA A 6 -15.28 12.48 30.49
C ALA A 6 -15.13 11.42 31.58
N VAL A 7 -14.71 10.21 31.21
CA VAL A 7 -14.23 9.20 32.16
C VAL A 7 -12.71 9.32 32.20
N THR A 8 -12.22 9.93 33.27
CA THR A 8 -10.81 10.00 33.65
C THR A 8 -10.25 8.60 33.89
N PHE A 9 -9.15 8.29 33.19
CA PHE A 9 -8.27 7.15 33.46
C PHE A 9 -7.59 7.33 34.82
N LEU A 10 -7.74 6.33 35.70
CA LEU A 10 -6.87 6.12 36.85
C LEU A 10 -6.20 4.76 36.68
N SER A 11 -5.04 4.79 36.04
CA SER A 11 -4.05 3.73 36.09
C SER A 11 -3.26 3.86 37.38
N SER A 12 -3.25 2.81 38.20
CA SER A 12 -2.19 2.61 39.19
C SER A 12 -1.73 1.17 39.15
N LEU A 13 -0.43 1.04 38.87
CA LEU A 13 0.38 -0.16 38.86
C LEU A 13 0.31 -0.90 40.20
N ALA A 14 0.26 -2.22 40.13
CA ALA A 14 1.07 -3.06 41.01
C ALA A 14 1.38 -4.38 40.29
N ALA A 15 2.48 -4.38 39.55
CA ALA A 15 3.22 -5.58 39.19
C ALA A 15 4.48 -5.63 40.07
N ALA A 16 4.52 -6.61 40.98
CA ALA A 16 5.69 -7.19 41.64
C ALA A 16 5.11 -8.27 42.57
N GLY A 17 5.37 -9.56 42.44
CA GLY A 17 6.70 -10.18 42.36
C GLY A 17 6.99 -10.82 43.72
N GLY A 18 6.96 -12.16 43.78
CA GLY A 18 7.63 -12.94 44.83
C GLY A 18 6.73 -13.60 45.89
N GLY A 19 7.07 -14.86 46.21
CA GLY A 19 6.93 -15.37 47.57
C GLY A 19 5.95 -16.53 47.78
N ILE A 20 6.44 -17.76 47.57
CA ILE A 20 5.97 -18.96 48.27
C ILE A 20 6.26 -18.80 49.78
N ALA A 21 5.37 -19.35 50.61
CA ALA A 21 5.49 -19.63 52.06
C ALA A 21 5.02 -18.56 53.05
N LEU A 22 3.96 -18.85 53.83
CA LEU A 22 4.11 -19.37 55.20
C LEU A 22 2.76 -19.85 55.77
N LEU A 23 2.66 -21.16 56.01
CA LEU A 23 1.73 -21.77 56.96
C LEU A 23 2.36 -21.72 58.35
N ARG A 24 1.76 -21.01 59.31
CA ARG A 24 1.63 -21.36 60.75
C ARG A 24 1.33 -20.12 61.62
N ARG A 25 0.16 -20.10 62.25
CA ARG A 25 -0.01 -20.38 63.71
C ARG A 25 -1.48 -20.26 64.10
N ALA A 26 -1.91 -21.24 64.89
CA ALA A 26 -3.18 -21.29 65.59
C ALA A 26 -3.14 -20.43 66.87
N ASN A 27 -4.24 -19.77 67.26
CA ASN A 27 -5.10 -20.25 68.35
C ASN A 27 -6.19 -19.23 68.76
N ALA A 28 -7.38 -19.79 68.99
CA ALA A 28 -8.38 -19.48 70.02
C ALA A 28 -9.15 -18.13 70.02
N ALA A 29 -10.45 -18.21 69.69
CA ALA A 29 -11.53 -17.80 70.60
C ALA A 29 -12.89 -18.38 70.16
N ARG A 30 -13.64 -18.93 71.12
CA ARG A 30 -15.00 -19.50 70.99
C ARG A 30 -16.05 -18.40 70.74
N GLY A 31 -17.12 -18.73 70.02
CA GLY A 31 -18.43 -18.11 70.27
C GLY A 31 -19.46 -18.13 69.14
N ARG A 32 -20.47 -19.01 69.30
CA ARG A 32 -21.84 -18.98 68.74
C ARG A 32 -22.05 -19.34 67.25
N ARG A 33 -22.80 -20.44 67.08
CA ARG A 33 -23.49 -20.86 65.86
C ARG A 33 -24.66 -19.91 65.58
N SER A 34 -24.76 -19.41 64.35
CA SER A 34 -26.06 -19.21 63.68
C SER A 34 -25.98 -19.83 62.29
N ALA A 35 -26.97 -20.66 61.96
CA ALA A 35 -27.11 -21.28 60.66
C ALA A 35 -27.42 -20.22 59.60
N SER A 36 -26.63 -20.16 58.54
CA SER A 36 -27.00 -19.48 57.30
C SER A 36 -26.35 -20.19 56.11
N SER A 37 -27.21 -20.75 55.25
CA SER A 37 -27.05 -21.09 53.82
C SER A 37 -25.67 -21.55 53.29
N PRO A 38 -25.56 -22.70 52.61
CA PRO A 38 -24.33 -23.06 51.91
C PRO A 38 -24.16 -22.15 50.68
N GLN A 39 -23.52 -21.01 50.86
CA GLN A 39 -22.95 -20.27 49.74
C GLN A 39 -21.80 -21.12 49.18
N HIS A 40 -21.89 -21.54 47.92
CA HIS A 40 -20.84 -22.27 47.22
C HIS A 40 -19.80 -21.27 46.69
N PRO A 41 -18.69 -20.99 47.40
CA PRO A 41 -17.69 -20.00 46.97
C PRO A 41 -17.03 -20.40 45.64
N TYR A 42 -16.99 -21.69 45.34
CA TYR A 42 -16.41 -22.23 44.11
C TYR A 42 -17.21 -21.85 42.85
N LEU A 43 -18.55 -21.73 42.95
CA LEU A 43 -19.38 -21.37 41.81
C LEU A 43 -19.19 -19.90 41.42
N THR A 44 -19.09 -19.03 42.44
CA THR A 44 -18.87 -17.59 42.26
C THR A 44 -17.48 -17.31 41.67
N VAL A 45 -16.43 -17.99 42.13
CA VAL A 45 -15.07 -17.84 41.59
C VAL A 45 -14.97 -18.33 40.14
N LEU A 46 -15.63 -19.43 39.78
CA LEU A 46 -15.67 -19.93 38.40
C LEU A 46 -16.44 -18.98 37.45
N LEU A 47 -17.56 -18.42 37.90
CA LEU A 47 -18.30 -17.42 37.14
C LEU A 47 -17.51 -16.12 36.93
N TYR A 48 -16.85 -15.59 37.98
CA TYR A 48 -16.01 -14.40 37.83
C TYR A 48 -14.77 -14.66 36.96
N GLY A 49 -14.13 -15.82 37.11
CA GLY A 49 -12.98 -16.20 36.30
C GLY A 49 -13.33 -16.35 34.81
N THR A 50 -14.46 -16.99 34.49
CA THR A 50 -14.92 -17.16 33.10
C THR A 50 -15.39 -15.85 32.47
N VAL A 51 -16.12 -15.01 33.22
CA VAL A 51 -16.55 -13.68 32.73
C VAL A 51 -15.34 -12.77 32.46
N THR A 52 -14.33 -12.78 33.34
CA THR A 52 -13.11 -11.98 33.14
C THR A 52 -12.31 -12.46 31.93
N LEU A 53 -12.24 -13.79 31.71
CA LEU A 53 -11.57 -14.38 30.54
C LEU A 53 -12.29 -14.04 29.22
N ILE A 54 -13.63 -14.06 29.22
CA ILE A 54 -14.44 -13.71 28.03
C ILE A 54 -14.31 -12.22 27.71
N ILE A 55 -14.33 -11.34 28.72
CA ILE A 55 -14.17 -9.90 28.51
C ILE A 55 -12.77 -9.59 27.97
N SER A 56 -11.72 -10.20 28.53
CA SER A 56 -10.35 -9.98 28.07
C SER A 56 -10.08 -10.56 26.68
N ALA A 57 -10.62 -11.74 26.36
CA ALA A 57 -10.57 -12.30 25.01
C ALA A 57 -11.38 -11.44 24.01
N GLY A 58 -12.55 -10.95 24.42
CA GLY A 58 -13.40 -10.06 23.62
C GLY A 58 -12.73 -8.71 23.35
N SER A 59 -12.11 -8.09 24.36
CA SER A 59 -11.34 -6.84 24.20
C SER A 59 -10.08 -7.04 23.36
N PHE A 60 -9.43 -8.20 23.43
CA PHE A 60 -8.30 -8.53 22.57
C PHE A 60 -8.73 -8.76 21.12
N TYR A 61 -9.81 -9.49 20.89
CA TYR A 61 -10.39 -9.68 19.56
C TYR A 61 -10.89 -8.36 18.95
N LEU A 62 -11.62 -7.57 19.73
CA LEU A 62 -12.11 -6.26 19.29
C LEU A 62 -10.95 -5.27 19.07
N GLY A 63 -9.91 -5.32 19.91
CA GLY A 63 -8.67 -4.57 19.74
C GLY A 63 -7.94 -4.96 18.46
N GLN A 64 -7.77 -6.26 18.17
CA GLN A 64 -7.21 -6.72 16.89
C GLN A 64 -8.05 -6.26 15.70
N GLN A 65 -9.37 -6.34 15.79
CA GLN A 65 -10.28 -5.98 14.69
C GLN A 65 -10.37 -4.47 14.46
N LEU A 66 -10.25 -3.65 15.52
CA LEU A 66 -10.14 -2.19 15.41
C LEU A 66 -8.79 -1.75 14.83
N THR A 67 -7.70 -2.46 15.15
CA THR A 67 -6.37 -2.18 14.55
C THR A 67 -6.24 -2.66 13.10
N SER A 68 -7.06 -3.62 12.64
CA SER A 68 -6.96 -4.13 11.27
C SER A 68 -7.61 -3.24 10.22
N ASN A 69 -8.50 -2.33 10.62
CA ASN A 69 -9.31 -1.51 9.70
C ASN A 69 -8.96 -0.01 9.72
N GLN A 70 -8.04 0.46 10.57
CA GLN A 70 -7.51 1.80 10.42
C GLN A 70 -6.43 1.82 9.34
N LEU A 71 -6.73 2.44 8.20
CA LEU A 71 -5.71 2.83 7.24
C LEU A 71 -4.64 3.65 7.97
N THR A 72 -3.39 3.22 7.88
CA THR A 72 -2.25 4.02 8.33
C THR A 72 -2.34 5.38 7.64
N LEU A 73 -2.13 6.48 8.38
CA LEU A 73 -2.12 7.81 7.79
C LEU A 73 -1.09 7.87 6.64
N PRO A 74 -1.46 8.41 5.46
CA PRO A 74 -0.53 8.54 4.35
C PRO A 74 0.62 9.47 4.70
N LEU A 75 1.85 9.00 4.51
CA LEU A 75 3.07 9.76 4.69
C LEU A 75 3.43 10.47 3.39
N LEU A 76 3.52 11.80 3.41
CA LEU A 76 4.03 12.57 2.27
C LEU A 76 5.51 12.23 2.03
N VAL A 77 5.84 11.79 0.82
CA VAL A 77 7.21 11.45 0.39
C VAL A 77 7.78 12.53 -0.51
N SER A 78 6.97 13.07 -1.43
CA SER A 78 7.39 14.08 -2.41
C SER A 78 6.30 15.11 -2.59
N GLU A 79 6.71 16.37 -2.78
CA GLU A 79 5.83 17.50 -3.10
C GLU A 79 5.54 17.63 -4.61
N ALA A 80 6.50 17.26 -5.45
CA ALA A 80 6.43 17.39 -6.90
C ALA A 80 7.10 16.18 -7.56
N PRO A 81 6.35 15.20 -8.10
CA PRO A 81 4.91 15.10 -8.02
C PRO A 81 4.52 14.79 -6.58
N ARG A 82 3.24 14.98 -6.23
CA ARG A 82 2.76 14.60 -4.90
C ARG A 82 2.75 13.09 -4.78
N ILE A 83 3.58 12.55 -3.90
CA ILE A 83 3.68 11.11 -3.64
C ILE A 83 3.39 10.86 -2.16
N TYR A 84 2.46 9.95 -1.89
CA TYR A 84 2.15 9.47 -0.55
C TYR A 84 2.46 7.99 -0.41
N LEU A 85 2.99 7.61 0.74
CA LEU A 85 3.27 6.24 1.13
C LEU A 85 2.30 5.79 2.21
N VAL A 86 1.75 4.59 2.07
CA VAL A 86 0.92 3.96 3.11
C VAL A 86 1.53 2.62 3.48
N GLU A 87 2.07 2.54 4.69
CA GLU A 87 2.57 1.29 5.24
C GLU A 87 1.45 0.38 5.69
N ARG A 88 1.65 -0.93 5.52
CA ARG A 88 0.68 -1.98 5.91
C ARG A 88 -0.72 -1.74 5.32
N PHE A 89 -0.78 -1.23 4.10
CA PHE A 89 -2.02 -1.06 3.36
C PHE A 89 -2.74 -2.39 3.09
N LEU A 90 -1.94 -3.44 2.84
CA LEU A 90 -2.39 -4.83 2.83
C LEU A 90 -1.64 -5.65 3.87
N SER A 91 -2.34 -6.62 4.46
CA SER A 91 -1.71 -7.69 5.22
C SER A 91 -0.95 -8.66 4.31
N ARG A 92 0.05 -9.34 4.85
CA ARG A 92 0.80 -10.39 4.14
C ARG A 92 -0.11 -11.52 3.62
N ALA A 93 -1.22 -11.78 4.32
CA ALA A 93 -2.18 -12.81 3.91
C ALA A 93 -2.99 -12.36 2.68
N GLU A 94 -3.43 -11.11 2.64
CA GLU A 94 -4.11 -10.53 1.47
C GLU A 94 -3.18 -10.49 0.25
N CYS A 95 -1.93 -10.06 0.43
CA CYS A 95 -0.93 -10.08 -0.64
C CYS A 95 -0.75 -11.47 -1.26
N ARG A 96 -0.57 -12.51 -0.43
CA ARG A 96 -0.43 -13.89 -0.91
C ARG A 96 -1.66 -14.38 -1.67
N ARG A 97 -2.87 -14.04 -1.20
CA ARG A 97 -4.12 -14.41 -1.88
C ARG A 97 -4.27 -13.71 -3.23
N LEU A 98 -3.93 -12.42 -3.31
CA LEU A 98 -3.95 -11.67 -4.57
C LEU A 98 -2.94 -12.23 -5.59
N ILE A 99 -1.74 -12.58 -5.14
CA ILE A 99 -0.74 -13.24 -5.98
C ILE A 99 -1.28 -14.58 -6.50
N ALA A 100 -1.87 -15.41 -5.64
CA ALA A 100 -2.44 -16.69 -6.05
C ALA A 100 -3.57 -16.54 -7.08
N LEU A 101 -4.44 -15.53 -6.91
CA LEU A 101 -5.48 -15.19 -7.89
C LEU A 101 -4.86 -14.77 -9.24
N ALA A 102 -3.82 -13.93 -9.21
CA ALA A 102 -3.15 -13.47 -10.42
C ALA A 102 -2.44 -14.60 -11.18
N GLU A 103 -1.76 -15.50 -10.47
CA GLU A 103 -1.14 -16.69 -11.07
C GLU A 103 -2.20 -17.63 -11.68
N ALA A 104 -3.33 -17.82 -11.00
CA ALA A 104 -4.44 -18.62 -11.52
C ALA A 104 -5.06 -17.99 -12.79
N GLU A 105 -5.24 -16.67 -12.81
CA GLU A 105 -5.73 -15.92 -13.96
C GLU A 105 -4.72 -15.93 -15.13
N SER A 106 -3.41 -15.97 -14.84
CA SER A 106 -2.38 -16.03 -15.88
C SER A 106 -2.25 -17.42 -16.52
N ALA A 107 -2.66 -18.49 -15.83
CA ALA A 107 -2.44 -19.87 -16.28
C ALA A 107 -3.15 -20.25 -17.61
N PRO A 108 -4.41 -19.85 -17.88
CA PRO A 108 -5.08 -20.12 -19.16
C PRO A 108 -4.42 -19.44 -20.36
N HIS A 109 -3.84 -18.25 -20.16
CA HIS A 109 -3.19 -17.48 -21.22
C HIS A 109 -1.81 -18.05 -21.64
N ALA A 110 -1.26 -19.00 -20.89
CA ALA A 110 -0.04 -19.73 -21.28
C ALA A 110 -0.26 -20.69 -22.48
N ASN A 111 -1.50 -21.11 -22.72
CA ASN A 111 -1.83 -22.19 -23.66
C ASN A 111 -2.55 -21.72 -24.95
N SER A 112 -2.82 -20.43 -25.10
CA SER A 112 -3.63 -19.91 -26.23
C SER A 112 -3.14 -18.55 -26.75
N SER A 113 -1.98 -18.52 -27.41
CA SER A 113 -1.75 -17.59 -28.53
C SER A 113 -0.42 -17.87 -29.24
N HIS A 114 -0.40 -17.61 -30.54
CA HIS A 114 0.77 -17.68 -31.42
C HIS A 114 1.84 -16.60 -31.15
N HIS A 115 1.89 -16.02 -29.94
CA HIS A 115 2.95 -15.12 -29.50
C HIS A 115 3.34 -15.44 -28.05
N HIS A 116 4.55 -15.98 -27.91
CA HIS A 116 5.31 -16.25 -26.68
C HIS A 116 4.74 -17.32 -25.73
N LYS A 117 5.51 -18.41 -25.62
CA LYS A 117 5.28 -19.56 -24.73
C LYS A 117 5.34 -19.10 -23.26
N GLY A 118 4.19 -18.79 -22.65
CA GLY A 118 4.09 -18.51 -21.22
C GLY A 118 4.50 -19.71 -20.36
N ARG A 119 5.78 -19.85 -20.01
CA ARG A 119 6.21 -20.84 -19.01
C ARG A 119 5.96 -20.32 -17.60
N ARG A 120 5.63 -21.23 -16.68
CA ARG A 120 5.69 -20.96 -15.23
C ARG A 120 7.05 -20.32 -14.90
N GLY A 121 7.05 -19.07 -14.45
CA GLY A 121 8.26 -18.31 -14.13
C GLY A 121 8.51 -17.08 -15.00
N GLU A 122 7.65 -16.76 -15.96
CA GLU A 122 7.74 -15.52 -16.77
C GLU A 122 6.98 -14.34 -16.12
N ALA A 123 7.36 -13.12 -16.54
CA ALA A 123 6.64 -11.90 -16.19
C ALA A 123 5.23 -11.92 -16.81
N PHE A 124 4.25 -11.27 -16.17
CA PHE A 124 2.90 -11.15 -16.72
C PHE A 124 2.18 -9.90 -16.24
N LYS A 125 1.12 -9.55 -16.95
CA LYS A 125 0.11 -8.56 -16.52
C LYS A 125 -1.29 -9.14 -16.73
N VAL A 126 -2.09 -9.18 -15.67
CA VAL A 126 -3.48 -9.67 -15.70
C VAL A 126 -4.42 -8.63 -15.12
N ASN A 127 -5.66 -8.61 -15.62
CA ASN A 127 -6.74 -7.85 -14.98
C ASN A 127 -7.51 -8.82 -14.08
N LEU A 128 -7.54 -8.57 -12.78
CA LEU A 128 -8.33 -9.42 -11.88
C LEU A 128 -9.78 -8.95 -11.84
N SER A 129 -10.70 -9.91 -11.72
CA SER A 129 -12.13 -9.62 -11.58
C SER A 129 -12.41 -8.78 -10.34
N GLU A 130 -13.10 -7.66 -10.54
CA GLU A 130 -13.52 -6.73 -9.47
C GLU A 130 -14.71 -7.28 -8.68
N ARG A 131 -15.29 -8.41 -9.09
CA ARG A 131 -16.41 -9.07 -8.38
C ARG A 131 -15.96 -9.96 -7.22
N LEU A 132 -14.66 -10.23 -7.11
CA LEU A 132 -14.11 -11.02 -6.00
C LEU A 132 -14.03 -10.16 -4.74
N ASN A 133 -14.52 -10.66 -3.60
CA ASN A 133 -14.55 -9.91 -2.34
C ASN A 133 -13.21 -9.26 -1.97
N LEU A 134 -12.09 -9.98 -2.16
CA LEU A 134 -10.75 -9.46 -1.85
C LEU A 134 -10.35 -8.30 -2.79
N THR A 135 -10.59 -8.46 -4.09
CA THR A 135 -10.30 -7.44 -5.10
C THR A 135 -11.18 -6.21 -4.89
N ALA A 136 -12.48 -6.40 -4.69
CA ALA A 136 -13.44 -5.32 -4.43
C ALA A 136 -13.06 -4.51 -3.18
N ALA A 137 -12.71 -5.19 -2.07
CA ALA A 137 -12.30 -4.52 -0.83
C ALA A 137 -10.97 -3.77 -0.97
N LEU A 138 -10.04 -4.24 -1.81
CA LEU A 138 -8.82 -3.51 -2.13
C LEU A 138 -9.14 -2.27 -2.98
N ILE A 139 -9.97 -2.40 -4.01
CA ILE A 139 -10.39 -1.28 -4.86
C ILE A 139 -11.07 -0.20 -4.01
N ASP A 140 -11.99 -0.56 -3.11
CA ASP A 140 -12.65 0.39 -2.20
C ASP A 140 -11.61 1.14 -1.34
N ARG A 141 -10.61 0.44 -0.78
CA ARG A 141 -9.51 1.08 -0.05
C ARG A 141 -8.69 2.04 -0.93
N MET A 142 -8.38 1.66 -2.17
CA MET A 142 -7.65 2.52 -3.11
C MET A 142 -8.42 3.80 -3.42
N HIS A 143 -9.75 3.70 -3.58
CA HIS A 143 -10.60 4.85 -3.88
C HIS A 143 -10.85 5.77 -2.68
N ARG A 144 -10.99 5.22 -1.46
CA ARG A 144 -11.01 6.04 -0.24
C ARG A 144 -9.74 6.85 -0.07
N LEU A 145 -8.62 6.27 -0.48
CA LEU A 145 -7.31 6.89 -0.36
C LEU A 145 -7.11 8.05 -1.35
N THR A 146 -7.72 7.98 -2.54
CA THR A 146 -7.66 9.06 -3.55
C THR A 146 -8.80 10.05 -3.47
N MET A 147 -9.88 9.72 -2.74
CA MET A 147 -11.14 10.47 -2.68
C MET A 147 -11.87 10.58 -4.04
N TYR A 148 -11.58 9.67 -4.98
CA TYR A 148 -12.31 9.56 -6.25
C TYR A 148 -13.28 8.37 -6.21
N PRO A 149 -14.48 8.46 -6.80
CA PRO A 149 -15.43 7.35 -6.86
C PRO A 149 -14.87 6.13 -7.62
N PRO A 150 -15.28 4.89 -7.28
CA PRO A 150 -14.88 3.68 -8.00
C PRO A 150 -15.13 3.71 -9.51
N SER A 151 -16.16 4.44 -9.97
CA SER A 151 -16.47 4.63 -11.40
C SER A 151 -15.36 5.32 -12.18
N HIS A 152 -14.44 6.01 -11.52
CA HIS A 152 -13.30 6.67 -12.16
C HIS A 152 -12.05 5.77 -12.29
N GLY A 153 -12.10 4.53 -11.81
CA GLY A 153 -10.97 3.62 -11.85
C GLY A 153 -10.91 2.82 -13.15
N GLU A 154 -9.73 2.73 -13.75
CA GLU A 154 -9.45 1.72 -14.77
C GLU A 154 -9.48 0.31 -14.16
N ARG A 155 -9.52 -0.71 -15.03
CA ARG A 155 -9.46 -2.12 -14.64
C ARG A 155 -8.33 -2.38 -13.64
N PHE A 156 -8.63 -3.08 -12.56
CA PHE A 156 -7.65 -3.47 -11.55
C PHE A 156 -6.63 -4.49 -12.09
N GLN A 157 -5.35 -4.15 -12.00
CA GLN A 157 -4.25 -4.89 -12.63
C GLN A 157 -3.31 -5.47 -11.59
N VAL A 158 -2.85 -6.70 -11.83
CA VAL A 158 -1.70 -7.30 -11.12
C VAL A 158 -0.59 -7.60 -12.12
N VAL A 159 0.63 -7.21 -11.79
CA VAL A 159 1.82 -7.37 -12.62
C VAL A 159 2.87 -8.16 -11.86
N LYS A 160 3.53 -9.09 -12.56
CA LYS A 160 4.67 -9.88 -12.08
C LYS A 160 5.91 -9.50 -12.86
N TYR A 161 6.98 -9.16 -12.16
CA TYR A 161 8.32 -8.93 -12.70
C TYR A 161 9.27 -10.01 -12.16
N THR A 162 10.02 -10.62 -13.05
CA THR A 162 11.03 -11.63 -12.73
C THR A 162 12.43 -11.04 -12.90
N ALA A 163 13.47 -11.77 -12.51
CA ALA A 163 14.85 -11.28 -12.58
C ALA A 163 15.18 -10.75 -13.99
N GLY A 164 15.84 -9.59 -14.04
CA GLY A 164 16.19 -8.89 -15.28
C GLY A 164 15.04 -8.15 -15.96
N HIS A 165 13.80 -8.28 -15.48
CA HIS A 165 12.66 -7.54 -16.02
C HIS A 165 12.43 -6.24 -15.24
N SER A 166 12.17 -5.19 -16.00
CA SER A 166 11.88 -3.81 -15.60
C SER A 166 10.48 -3.39 -16.04
N GLU A 167 9.95 -3.89 -17.17
CA GLU A 167 8.59 -3.59 -17.66
C GLU A 167 7.90 -4.77 -18.36
N TRP A 168 6.58 -4.64 -18.56
CA TRP A 168 5.74 -5.50 -19.42
C TRP A 168 5.51 -4.78 -20.77
N ASN A 169 6.50 -4.84 -21.66
CA ASN A 169 6.35 -4.50 -23.07
C ASN A 169 6.90 -5.67 -23.91
N ASN A 170 6.09 -6.19 -24.82
CA ASN A 170 6.39 -7.36 -25.65
C ASN A 170 7.42 -7.10 -26.77
N ASN A 171 8.07 -5.93 -26.81
CA ASN A 171 9.18 -5.67 -27.73
C ASN A 171 10.53 -6.06 -27.11
N ILE A 172 10.85 -7.35 -27.22
CA ILE A 172 12.14 -7.98 -26.91
C ILE A 172 13.38 -7.39 -27.65
N ASN A 173 13.21 -6.35 -28.47
CA ASN A 173 14.28 -5.69 -29.21
C ASN A 173 14.55 -4.22 -28.82
N GLU A 174 13.84 -3.66 -27.83
CA GLU A 174 14.21 -2.35 -27.27
C GLU A 174 14.96 -2.57 -25.96
N ARG A 175 16.29 -2.42 -25.98
CA ARG A 175 17.14 -2.25 -24.79
C ARG A 175 16.86 -0.91 -24.08
N GLU A 176 15.63 -0.42 -24.09
CA GLU A 176 15.25 0.89 -23.61
C GLU A 176 14.11 0.73 -22.60
N ASN A 177 14.53 0.48 -21.37
CA ASN A 177 13.72 0.68 -20.19
C ASN A 177 13.43 2.17 -20.03
N LYS A 178 12.31 2.64 -20.57
CA LYS A 178 12.00 4.08 -20.59
C LYS A 178 11.22 4.48 -19.36
N LEU A 179 11.69 5.52 -18.70
CA LEU A 179 10.84 6.35 -17.86
C LEU A 179 9.58 6.69 -18.63
N HIS A 180 8.43 6.58 -17.96
CA HIS A 180 7.15 6.90 -18.56
C HIS A 180 6.34 7.83 -17.67
N LYS A 181 5.28 8.34 -18.27
CA LYS A 181 4.25 9.13 -17.59
C LYS A 181 2.97 8.32 -17.66
N ASP A 182 2.28 8.21 -16.54
CA ASP A 182 1.02 7.49 -16.51
C ASP A 182 -0.10 8.23 -17.21
N SER A 183 0.00 9.56 -17.33
CA SER A 183 -1.07 10.41 -17.84
C SER A 183 -0.65 11.26 -19.02
N ASN A 184 -1.64 11.57 -19.84
CA ASN A 184 -1.65 12.64 -20.82
C ASN A 184 -3.11 13.12 -20.91
N ILE A 185 -3.38 14.15 -21.73
CA ILE A 185 -4.74 14.68 -21.81
C ILE A 185 -5.78 13.62 -22.23
N THR A 186 -5.41 12.69 -23.10
CA THR A 186 -6.29 11.63 -23.59
C THR A 186 -6.56 10.58 -22.51
N ALA A 187 -5.51 10.10 -21.84
CA ALA A 187 -5.62 9.11 -20.77
C ALA A 187 -6.35 9.67 -19.53
N GLY A 188 -6.15 10.95 -19.23
CA GLY A 188 -6.86 11.69 -18.19
C GLY A 188 -6.74 11.12 -16.79
N ARG A 189 -5.61 10.48 -16.48
CA ARG A 189 -5.34 9.85 -15.19
C ARG A 189 -4.87 10.89 -14.18
N VAL A 190 -5.61 11.07 -13.09
CA VAL A 190 -5.31 11.99 -11.99
C VAL A 190 -4.34 11.44 -10.97
N ALA A 191 -4.41 10.14 -10.71
CA ALA A 191 -3.56 9.48 -9.74
C ALA A 191 -3.34 8.03 -10.14
N THR A 192 -2.23 7.49 -9.70
CA THR A 192 -1.92 6.07 -9.76
C THR A 192 -1.80 5.55 -8.33
N VAL A 193 -2.55 4.50 -8.04
CA VAL A 193 -2.42 3.76 -6.78
C VAL A 193 -1.70 2.45 -7.08
N LEU A 194 -0.51 2.26 -6.50
CA LEU A 194 0.33 1.08 -6.68
C LEU A 194 0.57 0.42 -5.33
N VAL A 195 0.41 -0.90 -5.25
CA VAL A 195 0.63 -1.68 -4.04
C VAL A 195 1.63 -2.77 -4.32
N PHE A 196 2.68 -2.85 -3.52
CA PHE A 196 3.64 -3.95 -3.59
C PHE A 196 3.06 -5.18 -2.91
N LEU A 197 2.86 -6.26 -3.67
CA LEU A 197 2.34 -7.54 -3.15
C LEU A 197 3.46 -8.47 -2.66
N SER A 198 4.71 -8.23 -3.08
CA SER A 198 5.90 -8.92 -2.59
C SER A 198 7.02 -7.95 -2.24
N SER A 199 7.96 -8.42 -1.42
CA SER A 199 9.24 -7.75 -1.20
C SER A 199 10.30 -8.34 -2.15
N VAL A 200 11.37 -7.59 -2.39
CA VAL A 200 12.55 -8.06 -3.13
C VAL A 200 13.75 -8.04 -2.18
N ASP A 201 14.34 -9.21 -1.92
CA ASP A 201 15.27 -9.39 -0.80
C ASP A 201 16.73 -8.95 -1.09
N SER A 202 17.18 -8.98 -2.35
CA SER A 202 18.60 -8.71 -2.71
C SER A 202 18.81 -7.42 -3.52
N GLY A 203 17.97 -6.41 -3.31
CA GLY A 203 18.04 -5.13 -4.03
C GLY A 203 17.41 -5.14 -5.43
N GLY A 204 17.22 -3.96 -6.01
CA GLY A 204 16.52 -3.79 -7.28
C GLY A 204 14.99 -3.79 -7.12
N GLY A 205 14.28 -3.63 -8.23
CA GLY A 205 12.81 -3.59 -8.23
C GLY A 205 12.21 -2.31 -7.64
N GLU A 206 13.00 -1.30 -7.27
CA GLU A 206 12.49 -0.01 -6.81
C GLU A 206 11.58 0.65 -7.86
N LEU A 207 10.58 1.39 -7.38
CA LEU A 207 9.91 2.39 -8.21
C LEU A 207 10.74 3.67 -8.12
N VAL A 208 11.24 4.13 -9.26
CA VAL A 208 12.11 5.31 -9.35
C VAL A 208 11.34 6.51 -9.90
N PHE A 209 11.51 7.66 -9.27
CA PHE A 209 11.04 8.98 -9.69
C PHE A 209 12.26 9.91 -9.79
N PRO A 210 12.87 10.03 -10.97
CA PRO A 210 14.17 10.69 -11.10
C PRO A 210 14.16 12.14 -10.66
N TYR A 211 13.09 12.87 -10.93
CA TYR A 211 12.98 14.31 -10.72
C TYR A 211 11.93 14.67 -9.65
N ALA A 212 11.59 13.71 -8.78
CA ALA A 212 10.68 13.98 -7.68
C ALA A 212 11.33 14.85 -6.60
N LYS A 213 10.60 15.77 -5.99
CA LYS A 213 11.10 16.61 -4.90
C LYS A 213 10.75 16.00 -3.55
N ARG A 214 11.66 15.20 -2.99
CA ARG A 214 11.46 14.56 -1.68
C ARG A 214 11.29 15.60 -0.57
N VAL A 215 10.36 15.35 0.36
CA VAL A 215 10.18 16.18 1.54
C VAL A 215 11.16 15.81 2.64
N ASP A 216 11.54 16.79 3.46
CA ASP A 216 12.42 16.55 4.59
C ASP A 216 11.63 16.55 5.90
N SER A 217 11.16 15.36 6.34
CA SER A 217 10.38 15.19 7.57
C SER A 217 10.95 14.12 8.48
N ALA A 218 10.75 14.25 9.79
CA ALA A 218 11.22 13.28 10.77
C ALA A 218 10.60 11.89 10.54
N GLU A 219 9.32 11.86 10.15
CA GLU A 219 8.58 10.64 9.80
C GLU A 219 9.19 9.95 8.57
N LEU A 220 9.51 10.71 7.52
CA LEU A 220 10.09 10.15 6.30
C LEU A 220 11.52 9.68 6.50
N ARG A 221 12.32 10.36 7.32
CA ARG A 221 13.68 9.89 7.68
C ARG A 221 13.65 8.54 8.41
N ARG A 222 12.57 8.22 9.13
CA ARG A 222 12.37 6.92 9.79
C ARG A 222 11.76 5.85 8.86
N ALA A 223 11.21 6.24 7.71
CA ALA A 223 10.61 5.30 6.78
C ALA A 223 11.71 4.49 6.07
N ALA A 224 11.65 3.17 6.21
CA ALA A 224 12.63 2.29 5.58
C ALA A 224 12.48 2.26 4.05
N GLY A 225 13.55 2.03 3.30
CA GLY A 225 13.47 1.77 1.87
C GLY A 225 12.97 2.94 1.02
N ILE A 226 13.28 4.17 1.42
CA ILE A 226 13.16 5.39 0.61
C ILE A 226 14.57 5.94 0.43
N LYS A 227 15.07 5.97 -0.81
CA LYS A 227 16.44 6.35 -1.16
C LYS A 227 16.44 7.55 -2.09
N GLY A 228 17.50 8.36 -2.04
CA GLY A 228 17.63 9.57 -2.85
C GLY A 228 16.62 10.66 -2.50
N ASP A 229 16.86 11.86 -3.04
CA ASP A 229 16.03 13.05 -2.84
C ASP A 229 15.36 13.54 -4.13
N GLY A 230 15.79 12.99 -5.27
CA GLY A 230 15.48 13.42 -6.62
C GLY A 230 16.55 14.34 -7.21
N ARG A 231 16.71 14.23 -8.53
CA ARG A 231 17.59 15.06 -9.35
C ARG A 231 16.98 16.43 -9.60
N ASP A 232 17.80 17.39 -9.96
CA ASP A 232 17.33 18.72 -10.29
C ASP A 232 16.59 18.72 -11.64
N VAL A 233 15.33 19.15 -11.63
CA VAL A 233 14.50 19.25 -12.84
C VAL A 233 15.13 20.14 -13.93
N ARG A 234 15.97 21.11 -13.54
CA ARG A 234 16.69 22.00 -14.46
C ARG A 234 17.67 21.24 -15.36
N GLU A 235 18.11 20.04 -14.96
CA GLU A 235 18.94 19.18 -15.80
C GLU A 235 18.23 18.85 -17.13
N ILE A 236 16.90 18.67 -17.12
CA ILE A 236 16.13 18.41 -18.35
C ILE A 236 16.11 19.65 -19.25
N SER A 237 16.01 20.84 -18.66
CA SER A 237 15.99 22.11 -19.41
C SER A 237 17.33 22.41 -20.09
N LEU A 238 18.44 21.92 -19.51
CA LEU A 238 19.79 22.15 -20.01
C LEU A 238 20.16 21.21 -21.16
N PHE A 239 19.64 19.98 -21.18
CA PHE A 239 19.99 18.96 -22.18
C PHE A 239 18.85 18.58 -23.14
N GLY A 240 17.64 19.12 -22.92
CA GLY A 240 16.44 18.77 -23.66
C GLY A 240 15.90 17.37 -23.31
N ASN A 241 14.65 17.09 -23.71
CA ASN A 241 14.00 15.78 -23.48
C ASN A 241 14.68 14.61 -24.21
N GLU A 242 15.68 14.88 -25.06
CA GLU A 242 16.45 13.88 -25.81
C GLU A 242 17.50 13.17 -24.93
N TYR A 243 17.83 13.72 -23.75
CA TYR A 243 18.85 13.19 -22.85
C TYR A 243 18.28 12.76 -21.49
N LEU A 244 17.20 11.96 -21.50
CA LEU A 244 16.80 11.28 -20.28
C LEU A 244 17.86 10.22 -19.92
N PRO A 245 18.36 10.21 -18.67
CA PRO A 245 19.36 9.24 -18.22
C PRO A 245 18.79 7.81 -18.35
N PRO A 246 19.63 6.82 -18.72
CA PRO A 246 19.17 5.45 -18.82
C PRO A 246 18.79 4.91 -17.43
N LEU A 247 17.83 3.97 -17.41
CA LEU A 247 17.21 3.53 -16.16
C LEU A 247 18.21 2.89 -15.18
N ASP A 248 19.21 2.16 -15.67
CA ASP A 248 20.28 1.56 -14.87
C ASP A 248 21.04 2.61 -14.06
N ALA A 249 21.37 3.76 -14.67
CA ALA A 249 22.01 4.89 -14.00
C ALA A 249 21.12 5.50 -12.90
N LEU A 250 19.79 5.37 -13.01
CA LEU A 250 18.83 5.89 -12.03
C LEU A 250 18.58 4.93 -10.87
N CYS A 251 18.85 3.65 -11.09
CA CYS A 251 18.64 2.57 -10.14
C CYS A 251 19.88 2.23 -9.31
N GLY A 252 21.04 2.81 -9.67
CA GLY A 252 22.29 2.62 -8.95
C GLY A 252 22.26 3.12 -7.51
N GLU A 253 23.13 2.55 -6.67
CA GLU A 253 23.26 2.88 -5.25
C GLU A 253 23.49 4.38 -5.01
N TYR A 254 24.37 4.99 -5.82
CA TYR A 254 24.77 6.40 -5.73
C TYR A 254 23.87 7.36 -6.49
N SER A 255 22.78 6.89 -7.09
CA SER A 255 21.90 7.78 -7.86
C SER A 255 21.10 8.68 -6.93
N GLU A 256 20.99 9.96 -7.26
CA GLU A 256 20.21 10.95 -6.51
C GLU A 256 18.69 10.79 -6.67
N SER A 257 18.25 10.06 -7.70
CA SER A 257 16.83 9.80 -7.99
C SER A 257 16.08 9.28 -6.75
N LEU A 258 14.85 9.76 -6.54
CA LEU A 258 13.99 9.22 -5.51
C LEU A 258 13.62 7.78 -5.88
N ARG A 259 13.92 6.82 -5.02
CA ARG A 259 13.65 5.39 -5.21
C ARG A 259 12.89 4.83 -4.02
N ILE A 260 11.84 4.08 -4.31
CA ILE A 260 10.97 3.47 -3.29
C ILE A 260 11.05 1.96 -3.41
N GLU A 261 11.54 1.31 -2.36
CA GLU A 261 11.71 -0.14 -2.31
C GLU A 261 10.37 -0.88 -2.31
N PRO A 262 10.28 -2.00 -3.05
CA PRO A 262 9.14 -2.89 -3.00
C PRO A 262 9.11 -3.60 -1.65
N ARG A 263 8.13 -3.25 -0.81
CA ARG A 263 7.88 -3.89 0.48
C ARG A 263 6.48 -4.46 0.50
N GLN A 264 6.34 -5.75 0.77
CA GLN A 264 5.05 -6.41 0.78
C GLN A 264 4.03 -5.66 1.68
N GLY A 265 2.90 -5.30 1.08
CA GLY A 265 1.78 -4.62 1.74
C GLY A 265 1.89 -3.10 1.78
N ARG A 266 2.99 -2.51 1.31
CA ARG A 266 3.15 -1.06 1.13
C ARG A 266 2.39 -0.59 -0.10
N ALA A 267 1.70 0.54 0.03
CA ALA A 267 1.07 1.23 -1.08
C ALA A 267 1.67 2.61 -1.31
N LEU A 268 1.56 3.06 -2.56
CA LEU A 268 1.89 4.38 -3.02
C LEU A 268 0.69 4.98 -3.73
N ILE A 269 0.50 6.26 -3.53
CA ILE A 269 -0.30 7.10 -4.40
C ILE A 269 0.64 8.13 -4.97
N PHE A 270 0.62 8.34 -6.27
CA PHE A 270 1.24 9.50 -6.86
C PHE A 270 0.28 10.17 -7.83
N PHE A 271 0.27 11.51 -7.78
CA PHE A 271 -0.57 12.34 -8.63
C PHE A 271 0.18 12.66 -9.92
N ASN A 272 -0.51 12.52 -11.05
CA ASN A 272 0.08 12.73 -12.38
C ASN A 272 0.01 14.20 -12.82
N HIS A 273 -0.47 15.07 -11.94
CA HIS A 273 -0.65 16.50 -12.15
C HIS A 273 -0.34 17.26 -10.87
N ASP A 274 -0.02 18.54 -11.02
CA ASP A 274 -0.01 19.47 -9.90
C ASP A 274 -1.44 19.74 -9.37
N PRO A 275 -1.60 20.45 -8.23
CA PRO A 275 -2.92 20.81 -7.72
C PRO A 275 -3.79 21.66 -8.67
N MET A 276 -3.20 22.27 -9.71
CA MET A 276 -3.91 23.02 -10.75
C MET A 276 -4.19 22.18 -12.01
N LEU A 277 -4.02 20.85 -11.93
CA LEU A 277 -4.21 19.89 -13.02
C LEU A 277 -3.24 20.08 -14.20
N ILE A 278 -2.10 20.73 -13.97
CA ILE A 278 -1.03 20.82 -14.96
C ILE A 278 -0.24 19.52 -14.91
N ILE A 279 -0.18 18.82 -16.05
CA ILE A 279 0.73 17.69 -16.25
C ILE A 279 2.11 18.29 -16.49
N SER A 280 3.00 18.14 -15.50
CA SER A 280 4.40 18.46 -15.71
C SER A 280 5.06 17.38 -16.55
N GLU A 281 6.03 17.78 -17.36
CA GLU A 281 6.67 16.88 -18.32
C GLU A 281 7.77 16.00 -17.68
N SER A 282 8.22 16.36 -16.48
CA SER A 282 9.49 15.90 -15.89
C SER A 282 9.36 15.21 -14.54
N ASP A 283 8.77 15.87 -13.55
CA ASP A 283 8.66 15.35 -12.18
C ASP A 283 7.77 14.09 -12.09
N VAL A 284 6.72 13.98 -12.91
CA VAL A 284 5.85 12.80 -12.99
C VAL A 284 6.49 11.60 -13.68
N LEU A 285 7.69 11.74 -14.24
CA LEU A 285 8.42 10.63 -14.85
C LEU A 285 8.77 9.60 -13.78
N HIS A 286 8.47 8.35 -14.09
CA HIS A 286 8.81 7.24 -13.22
C HIS A 286 9.07 5.97 -14.01
N GLY A 287 9.69 5.01 -13.35
CA GLY A 287 10.03 3.72 -13.95
C GLY A 287 10.23 2.65 -12.89
N ASN A 288 10.35 1.41 -13.33
CA ASN A 288 10.57 0.25 -12.46
C ASN A 288 12.00 -0.25 -12.63
N CYS A 289 12.82 -0.08 -11.60
CA CYS A 289 14.17 -0.63 -11.59
C CYS A 289 14.16 -2.14 -11.84
N PRO A 290 15.15 -2.69 -12.58
CA PRO A 290 15.24 -4.12 -12.80
C PRO A 290 15.26 -4.90 -11.49
N VAL A 291 14.53 -6.02 -11.44
CA VAL A 291 14.59 -6.94 -10.29
C VAL A 291 15.92 -7.68 -10.33
N ALA A 292 16.75 -7.52 -9.30
CA ALA A 292 18.05 -8.20 -9.25
C ALA A 292 17.91 -9.70 -8.94
N SER A 293 17.01 -10.05 -8.03
CA SER A 293 16.69 -11.44 -7.70
C SER A 293 15.27 -11.59 -7.14
N GLY A 294 14.71 -12.80 -7.21
CA GLY A 294 13.34 -13.06 -6.74
C GLY A 294 12.27 -12.58 -7.72
N VAL A 295 11.09 -12.25 -7.18
CA VAL A 295 9.92 -11.86 -7.98
C VAL A 295 9.21 -10.69 -7.32
N LYS A 296 9.02 -9.61 -8.09
CA LYS A 296 8.23 -8.45 -7.68
C LYS A 296 6.81 -8.60 -8.21
N TYR A 297 5.82 -8.48 -7.34
CA TYR A 297 4.42 -8.37 -7.72
C TYR A 297 3.89 -6.99 -7.33
N THR A 298 3.18 -6.34 -8.24
CA THR A 298 2.45 -5.10 -7.97
C THR A 298 0.98 -5.28 -8.29
N ALA A 299 0.13 -4.64 -7.50
CA ALA A 299 -1.25 -4.36 -7.88
C ALA A 299 -1.36 -2.86 -8.19
N GLN A 300 -2.08 -2.50 -9.24
CA GLN A 300 -2.24 -1.09 -9.62
C GLN A 300 -3.65 -0.77 -10.07
N ARG A 301 -4.04 0.48 -9.82
CA ARG A 301 -5.27 1.08 -10.34
C ARG A 301 -4.97 2.51 -10.78
N PHE A 302 -5.30 2.82 -12.02
CA PHE A 302 -5.26 4.18 -12.54
C PHE A 302 -6.59 4.86 -12.28
N ILE A 303 -6.55 6.09 -11.77
CA ILE A 303 -7.74 6.88 -11.46
C ILE A 303 -7.85 8.00 -12.48
N ARG A 304 -9.02 8.14 -13.12
CA ARG A 304 -9.31 9.14 -14.16
C ARG A 304 -10.11 10.32 -13.61
N TRP A 305 -10.07 11.48 -14.28
CA TRP A 305 -10.99 12.59 -13.99
C TRP A 305 -12.39 12.39 -14.58
N PHE A 306 -12.59 11.34 -15.38
CA PHE A 306 -13.86 10.97 -16.00
C PHE A 306 -14.18 9.51 -15.65
N GLU A 307 -15.46 9.15 -15.74
CA GLU A 307 -15.92 7.79 -15.44
C GLU A 307 -15.49 6.79 -16.52
N GLU A 308 -15.20 5.57 -16.11
CA GLU A 308 -14.90 4.45 -17.00
C GLU A 308 -16.10 4.16 -17.90
N GLY A 309 -15.90 4.20 -19.21
CA GLY A 309 -16.95 4.04 -20.22
C GLY A 309 -17.53 5.36 -20.73
N GLU A 310 -17.29 6.48 -20.05
CA GLU A 310 -17.68 7.81 -20.51
C GLU A 310 -16.59 8.46 -21.38
N PRO A 311 -16.96 9.35 -22.32
CA PRO A 311 -15.97 10.05 -23.14
C PRO A 311 -15.20 11.10 -22.32
N ASN A 312 -13.90 11.20 -22.54
CA ASN A 312 -13.07 12.27 -22.00
C ASN A 312 -13.37 13.61 -22.70
N ARG A 313 -14.42 14.31 -22.23
CA ARG A 313 -14.89 15.56 -22.82
C ARG A 313 -13.85 16.67 -22.80
N LEU A 314 -12.99 16.71 -21.77
CA LEU A 314 -11.91 17.70 -21.67
C LEU A 314 -10.87 17.50 -22.79
N ALA A 315 -10.46 16.26 -23.04
CA ALA A 315 -9.57 15.95 -24.16
C ALA A 315 -10.19 16.32 -25.51
N ASN A 316 -11.50 16.08 -25.67
CA ASN A 316 -12.22 16.45 -26.89
C ASN A 316 -12.21 17.98 -27.11
N ILE A 317 -12.50 18.77 -26.07
CA ILE A 317 -12.47 20.24 -26.13
C ILE A 317 -11.07 20.74 -26.49
N ILE A 318 -10.03 20.24 -25.82
CA ILE A 318 -8.65 20.66 -26.09
C ILE A 318 -8.21 20.29 -27.51
N SER A 319 -8.61 19.11 -28.00
CA SER A 319 -8.38 18.68 -29.38
C SER A 319 -9.07 19.60 -30.40
N LEU A 320 -10.29 20.08 -30.10
CA LEU A 320 -11.01 21.03 -30.96
C LEU A 320 -10.35 22.41 -30.95
N MET A 321 -9.90 22.89 -29.79
CA MET A 321 -9.22 24.19 -29.68
C MET A 321 -7.90 24.20 -30.48
N ARG A 322 -7.08 23.15 -30.34
CA ARG A 322 -5.80 23.04 -31.08
C ARG A 322 -5.98 23.00 -32.59
N ARG A 323 -7.09 22.43 -33.08
CA ARG A 323 -7.43 22.39 -34.52
C ARG A 323 -7.89 23.73 -35.09
N ARG A 324 -8.34 24.68 -34.25
CA ARG A 324 -8.75 26.03 -34.70
C ARG A 324 -7.61 27.03 -34.70
N THR A 325 -6.50 26.71 -34.05
CA THR A 325 -5.29 27.55 -33.95
C THR A 325 -4.18 27.17 -34.92
N MET A 326 -4.38 26.12 -35.72
CA MET A 326 -3.56 25.77 -36.89
C MET A 326 -4.30 26.19 -38.16
#